data_AF-A0A7G6X050-F1
#
_entry.id   AF-A0A7G6X050-F1
#
_cell.length_a   1.000
_cell.length_b   1.000
_cell.length_c   1.000
_cell.angle_alpha   90.00
_cell.angle_beta   90.00
_cell.angle_gamma   90.00
#
_symmetry.space_group_name_H-M   'P 1'
#
loop_
_entity.id
_entity.type
_entity.pdbx_description
1 polymer ?
#
loop_
_entity_poly.entity_id
_entity_poly.type
_entity_poly.pdbx_seq_one_letter_code
_entity_poly.pdbx_strand_id
1 'polypeptide(L)'
;MELQMSQAELAEKAGVATRQIRRYESGEQQPLLAVGVAIAQALKIPVTELAGVTLLHRVALSGEWWMAWQTSQNHKEVITTQTVMLTQQDDLIHVQTSSRGSVTLDEGGYNWQGELRLWDNKILMGWYAAEDGAVNSKGTLYFVLHNHGVNALGIWTGLSHDGNILSGWGALGRGEDEVREQVKELKKTLGATALRTAPQIEGSANDHS
;
A
#
# COMPACT_ATOMS: atom_id res chain seq x y z
N MET A 1 -15.62 20.95 -0.89
CA MET A 1 -16.96 20.96 -0.25
C MET A 1 -16.89 22.04 0.81
N GLU A 2 -17.33 23.27 0.50
CA GLU A 2 -17.25 24.38 1.47
C GLU A 2 -18.27 24.13 2.59
N LEU A 3 -17.77 23.96 3.81
CA LEU A 3 -18.63 24.03 4.98
C LEU A 3 -19.08 25.48 5.11
N GLN A 4 -20.39 25.71 4.91
CA GLN A 4 -21.05 27.01 5.09
C GLN A 4 -21.11 27.39 6.58
N MET A 5 -19.96 27.41 7.27
CA MET A 5 -19.84 27.89 8.64
C MET A 5 -19.42 29.36 8.61
N SER A 6 -20.20 30.22 9.24
CA SER A 6 -19.83 31.62 9.37
C SER A 6 -18.61 31.79 10.28
N GLN A 7 -17.85 32.88 10.10
CA GLN A 7 -16.72 33.21 10.99
C GLN A 7 -17.12 33.26 12.47
N ALA A 8 -18.36 33.68 12.76
CA ALA A 8 -18.87 33.76 14.12
C ALA A 8 -19.07 32.37 14.73
N GLU A 9 -19.70 31.45 13.99
CA GLU A 9 -19.90 30.06 14.42
C GLU A 9 -18.56 29.30 14.55
N LEU A 10 -17.61 29.57 13.65
CA LEU A 10 -16.28 28.99 13.73
C LEU A 10 -15.54 29.47 14.99
N ALA A 11 -15.64 30.76 15.30
CA ALA A 11 -15.01 31.34 16.47
C ALA A 11 -15.59 30.75 17.76
N GLU A 12 -16.91 30.63 17.84
CA GLU A 12 -17.61 30.00 18.96
C GLU A 12 -17.15 28.54 19.17
N LYS A 13 -17.15 27.74 18.09
CA LYS A 13 -16.75 26.32 18.16
C LYS A 13 -15.26 26.12 18.47
N ALA A 14 -14.40 27.01 18.00
CA ALA A 14 -12.97 26.96 18.26
C ALA A 14 -12.56 27.63 19.59
N GLY A 15 -13.50 28.22 20.32
CA GLY A 15 -13.24 28.88 21.61
C GLY A 15 -12.39 30.16 21.48
N VAL A 16 -12.52 30.88 20.38
CA VAL A 16 -11.76 32.12 20.09
C VAL A 16 -12.67 33.28 19.73
N ALA A 17 -12.14 34.50 19.75
CA ALA A 17 -12.92 35.67 19.31
C ALA A 17 -13.03 35.72 17.78
N THR A 18 -14.16 36.19 17.24
CA THR A 18 -14.36 36.33 15.78
C THR A 18 -13.32 37.22 15.12
N ARG A 19 -12.78 38.22 15.84
CA ARG A 19 -11.66 39.03 15.34
C ARG A 19 -10.41 38.19 15.07
N GLN A 20 -10.15 37.17 15.89
CA GLN A 20 -8.97 36.32 15.74
C GLN A 20 -9.10 35.45 14.50
N ILE A 21 -10.28 34.88 14.25
CA ILE A 21 -10.59 34.16 12.99
C ILE A 21 -10.27 35.04 11.78
N ARG A 22 -10.74 36.30 11.76
CA ARG A 22 -10.44 37.24 10.67
C ARG A 22 -8.94 37.48 10.44
N ARG A 23 -8.15 37.59 11.52
CA ARG A 23 -6.69 37.78 11.43
C ARG A 23 -5.97 36.52 10.94
N TYR A 24 -6.51 35.35 11.26
CA TYR A 24 -5.98 34.08 10.74
C TYR A 24 -6.26 33.94 9.25
N GLU A 25 -7.49 34.23 8.83
CA GLU A 25 -7.90 34.16 7.41
C GLU A 25 -7.19 35.21 6.54
N SER A 26 -6.91 36.40 7.09
CA SER A 26 -6.16 37.45 6.37
C SER A 26 -4.65 37.21 6.33
N GLY A 27 -4.14 36.21 7.08
CA GLY A 27 -2.70 35.96 7.23
C GLY A 27 -1.97 36.99 8.10
N GLU A 28 -2.67 37.95 8.71
CA GLU A 28 -2.09 38.95 9.60
C GLU A 28 -1.52 38.30 10.88
N GLN A 29 -2.08 37.17 11.29
CA GLN A 29 -1.63 36.41 12.45
C GLN A 29 -1.71 34.90 12.19
N GLN A 30 -0.72 34.15 12.67
CA GLN A 30 -0.79 32.68 12.70
C GLN A 30 -1.39 32.20 14.04
N PRO A 31 -2.31 31.22 14.03
CA PRO A 31 -2.84 30.64 15.26
C PRO A 31 -1.77 29.83 15.99
N LEU A 32 -1.84 29.79 17.32
CA LEU A 32 -1.10 28.79 18.09
C LEU A 32 -1.59 27.38 17.72
N LEU A 33 -0.74 26.36 17.84
CA LEU A 33 -1.09 24.99 17.45
C LEU A 33 -2.39 24.49 18.11
N ALA A 34 -2.58 24.75 19.40
CA ALA A 34 -3.80 24.36 20.11
C ALA A 34 -5.06 25.01 19.52
N VAL A 35 -4.96 26.26 19.07
CA VAL A 35 -6.05 26.97 18.39
C VAL A 35 -6.26 26.40 16.99
N GLY A 36 -5.19 26.08 16.26
CA GLY A 36 -5.27 25.39 14.97
C GLY A 36 -6.00 24.05 15.08
N VAL A 37 -5.69 23.24 16.09
CA VAL A 37 -6.40 21.97 16.35
C VAL A 37 -7.88 22.21 16.63
N ALA A 38 -8.23 23.19 17.45
CA ALA A 38 -9.63 23.53 17.75
C ALA A 38 -10.41 24.00 16.51
N ILE A 39 -9.78 24.80 15.65
CA ILE A 39 -10.35 25.22 14.36
C ILE A 39 -10.57 24.01 13.44
N ALA A 40 -9.59 23.10 13.36
CA ALA A 40 -9.69 21.90 12.51
C ALA A 40 -10.86 21.00 12.95
N GLN A 41 -10.99 20.80 14.26
CA GLN A 41 -12.10 20.05 14.86
C GLN A 41 -13.46 20.72 14.60
N ALA A 42 -13.54 22.05 14.74
CA ALA A 42 -14.76 22.81 14.46
C ALA A 42 -15.19 22.67 12.99
N LEU A 43 -14.24 22.76 12.07
CA LEU A 43 -14.42 22.56 10.63
C LEU A 43 -14.52 21.09 10.23
N LYS A 44 -14.31 20.14 11.13
CA LYS A 44 -14.29 18.70 10.82
C LYS A 44 -13.31 18.34 9.69
N ILE A 45 -12.16 19.01 9.65
CA ILE A 45 -11.06 18.73 8.71
C ILE A 45 -9.83 18.26 9.49
N PRO A 46 -8.90 17.52 8.85
CA PRO A 46 -7.60 17.22 9.43
C PRO A 46 -6.82 18.50 9.75
N VAL A 47 -6.05 18.51 10.85
CA VAL A 47 -5.19 19.67 11.18
C VAL A 47 -4.13 19.94 10.11
N THR A 48 -3.72 18.90 9.37
CA THR A 48 -2.81 18.99 8.23
C THR A 48 -3.42 19.81 7.08
N GLU A 49 -4.74 19.78 6.91
CA GLU A 49 -5.43 20.58 5.90
C GLU A 49 -5.34 22.08 6.22
N LEU A 50 -5.42 22.47 7.50
CA LEU A 50 -5.15 23.85 7.93
C LEU A 50 -3.69 24.28 7.70
N ALA A 51 -2.77 23.33 7.73
CA ALA A 51 -1.36 23.58 7.42
C ALA A 51 -1.08 23.65 5.90
N GLY A 52 -2.12 23.60 5.06
CA GLY A 52 -1.99 23.61 3.59
C GLY A 52 -1.62 22.25 2.99
N VAL A 53 -1.65 21.17 3.79
CA VAL A 53 -1.43 19.80 3.32
C VAL A 53 -2.80 19.17 3.01
N THR A 54 -3.29 19.39 1.79
CA THR A 54 -4.60 18.90 1.36
C THR A 54 -4.58 17.38 1.14
N LEU A 55 -5.24 16.62 2.02
CA LEU A 55 -5.40 15.15 1.93
C LEU A 55 -6.72 14.69 1.27
N LEU A 56 -7.56 15.62 0.80
CA LEU A 56 -9.00 15.45 0.55
C LEU A 56 -9.45 14.43 -0.51
N HIS A 57 -8.56 13.69 -1.17
CA HIS A 57 -8.95 12.69 -2.19
C HIS A 57 -8.19 11.36 -2.08
N ARG A 58 -7.55 11.06 -0.94
CA ARG A 58 -6.78 9.83 -0.81
C ARG A 58 -7.67 8.64 -0.49
N VAL A 59 -7.45 7.53 -1.21
CA VAL A 59 -8.08 6.25 -0.88
C VAL A 59 -7.58 5.77 0.47
N ALA A 60 -8.50 5.38 1.36
CA ALA A 60 -8.18 4.74 2.62
C ALA A 60 -7.89 3.24 2.38
N LEU A 61 -6.64 2.84 2.61
CA LEU A 61 -6.16 1.47 2.36
C LEU A 61 -5.94 0.67 3.64
N SER A 62 -5.95 1.29 4.82
CA SER A 62 -5.76 0.57 6.08
C SER A 62 -6.78 -0.56 6.29
N GLY A 63 -6.33 -1.63 6.95
CA GLY A 63 -7.14 -2.79 7.32
C GLY A 63 -6.66 -4.08 6.70
N GLU A 64 -7.47 -5.13 6.82
CA GLU A 64 -7.17 -6.44 6.26
C GLU A 64 -7.54 -6.52 4.77
N TRP A 65 -6.68 -7.19 4.02
CA TRP A 65 -6.80 -7.43 2.59
C TRP A 65 -6.38 -8.85 2.26
N TRP A 66 -6.88 -9.35 1.13
CA TRP A 66 -6.37 -10.52 0.46
C TRP A 66 -5.35 -10.11 -0.59
N MET A 67 -4.25 -10.85 -0.67
CA MET A 67 -3.27 -10.72 -1.73
C MET A 67 -3.12 -12.08 -2.44
N ALA A 68 -3.06 -12.04 -3.76
CA ALA A 68 -2.76 -13.19 -4.61
C ALA A 68 -1.56 -12.89 -5.49
N TRP A 69 -0.73 -13.89 -5.76
CA TRP A 69 0.36 -13.76 -6.72
C TRP A 69 0.65 -15.07 -7.43
N GLN A 70 1.04 -14.94 -8.69
CA GLN A 70 1.59 -16.02 -9.50
C GLN A 70 3.02 -16.29 -9.04
N THR A 71 3.37 -17.56 -8.79
CA THR A 71 4.73 -18.00 -8.47
C THR A 71 4.98 -19.41 -9.03
N SER A 72 6.17 -19.96 -8.79
CA SER A 72 6.53 -21.33 -9.15
C SER A 72 6.92 -22.11 -7.90
N GLN A 73 6.38 -23.32 -7.75
CA GLN A 73 6.75 -24.28 -6.71
C GLN A 73 6.98 -25.63 -7.36
N ASN A 74 8.12 -26.28 -7.07
CA ASN A 74 8.50 -27.57 -7.69
C ASN A 74 8.39 -27.53 -9.23
N HIS A 75 8.82 -26.43 -9.85
CA HIS A 75 8.72 -26.15 -11.29
C HIS A 75 7.30 -26.11 -11.86
N LYS A 76 6.27 -26.11 -11.01
CA LYS A 76 4.88 -25.91 -11.40
C LYS A 76 4.44 -24.52 -11.03
N GLU A 77 3.84 -23.84 -11.99
CA GLU A 77 3.22 -22.55 -11.74
C GLU A 77 2.00 -22.71 -10.84
N VAL A 78 1.93 -21.88 -9.80
CA VAL A 78 0.84 -21.84 -8.83
C VAL A 78 0.42 -20.39 -8.56
N ILE A 79 -0.82 -20.21 -8.09
CA ILE A 79 -1.30 -18.92 -7.57
C ILE A 79 -1.49 -19.08 -6.08
N THR A 80 -0.67 -18.37 -5.31
CA THR A 80 -0.75 -18.35 -3.85
C THR A 80 -1.66 -17.21 -3.40
N THR A 81 -2.37 -17.39 -2.29
CA THR A 81 -3.20 -16.38 -1.64
C THR A 81 -2.86 -16.28 -0.15
N GLN A 82 -2.87 -15.06 0.39
CA GLN A 82 -2.60 -14.81 1.80
C GLN A 82 -3.30 -13.53 2.25
N THR A 83 -3.69 -13.48 3.53
CA THR A 83 -4.19 -12.23 4.14
C THR A 83 -3.03 -11.35 4.55
N VAL A 84 -3.17 -10.05 4.30
CA VAL A 84 -2.21 -9.03 4.69
C VAL A 84 -2.93 -7.92 5.45
N MET A 85 -2.24 -7.35 6.43
CA MET A 85 -2.66 -6.14 7.13
C MET A 85 -1.94 -4.95 6.51
N LEU A 86 -2.71 -3.97 6.05
CA LEU A 86 -2.20 -2.68 5.58
C LEU A 86 -2.36 -1.64 6.67
N THR A 87 -1.28 -0.90 6.95
CA THR A 87 -1.28 0.28 7.81
C THR A 87 -0.83 1.49 7.01
N GLN A 88 -1.74 2.43 6.78
CA GLN A 88 -1.47 3.65 6.03
C GLN A 88 -1.12 4.83 6.96
N GLN A 89 -0.01 5.49 6.65
CA GLN A 89 0.41 6.78 7.21
C GLN A 89 0.72 7.71 6.04
N ASP A 90 -0.19 8.64 5.74
CA ASP A 90 -0.18 9.46 4.52
C ASP A 90 -0.09 8.60 3.25
N ASP A 91 1.01 8.73 2.51
CA ASP A 91 1.30 7.96 1.30
C ASP A 91 2.11 6.70 1.58
N LEU A 92 2.58 6.51 2.82
CA LEU A 92 3.31 5.33 3.22
C LEU A 92 2.34 4.23 3.66
N ILE A 93 2.52 3.04 3.10
CA ILE A 93 1.73 1.85 3.43
C ILE A 93 2.70 0.79 3.93
N HIS A 94 2.58 0.40 5.19
CA HIS A 94 3.20 -0.82 5.67
C HIS A 94 2.29 -1.99 5.38
N VAL A 95 2.86 -3.07 4.83
CA VAL A 95 2.18 -4.33 4.55
C VAL A 95 2.87 -5.43 5.33
N GLN A 96 2.07 -6.27 5.99
CA GLN A 96 2.56 -7.45 6.70
C GLN A 96 1.55 -8.57 6.56
N THR A 97 2.03 -9.80 6.39
CA THR A 97 1.14 -10.98 6.37
C THR A 97 0.47 -11.17 7.73
N SER A 98 -0.86 -11.27 7.76
CA SER A 98 -1.63 -11.54 8.99
C SER A 98 -1.93 -13.03 9.20
N SER A 99 -1.80 -13.82 8.14
CA SER A 99 -1.84 -15.29 8.18
C SER A 99 -0.62 -15.86 7.47
N ARG A 100 -0.30 -17.14 7.69
CA ARG A 100 0.71 -17.88 6.88
C ARG A 100 0.18 -18.32 5.50
N GLY A 101 -1.01 -17.86 5.11
CA GLY A 101 -1.71 -18.27 3.88
C GLY A 101 -2.51 -19.57 4.06
N SER A 102 -3.26 -19.96 3.03
CA SER A 102 -4.00 -21.24 2.94
C SER A 102 -3.10 -22.44 2.65
N VAL A 103 -1.80 -22.28 2.89
CA VAL A 103 -0.71 -23.13 2.42
C VAL A 103 -0.01 -23.67 3.66
N THR A 104 0.00 -24.99 3.81
CA THR A 104 0.59 -25.67 4.98
C THR A 104 2.10 -25.38 5.09
N LEU A 105 2.71 -25.61 6.26
CA LEU A 105 4.16 -25.45 6.48
C LEU A 105 5.00 -26.23 5.44
N ASP A 106 4.48 -27.36 4.97
CA ASP A 106 5.11 -28.22 3.96
C ASP A 106 5.01 -27.65 2.53
N GLU A 107 4.13 -26.68 2.30
CA GLU A 107 3.89 -26.06 1.00
C GLU A 107 4.55 -24.67 0.86
N GLY A 108 5.46 -24.30 1.77
CA GLY A 108 6.33 -23.13 1.58
C GLY A 108 5.69 -21.77 1.88
N GLY A 109 4.62 -21.74 2.68
CA GLY A 109 4.07 -20.49 3.22
C GLY A 109 5.03 -19.82 4.20
N TYR A 110 5.43 -18.58 3.92
CA TYR A 110 6.26 -17.76 4.80
C TYR A 110 5.56 -16.44 5.11
N ASN A 111 5.90 -15.86 6.26
CA ASN A 111 5.52 -14.50 6.58
C ASN A 111 6.46 -13.53 5.89
N TRP A 112 5.92 -12.43 5.41
CA TRP A 112 6.67 -11.36 4.80
C TRP A 112 6.08 -10.01 5.17
N GLN A 113 6.93 -9.00 5.08
CA GLN A 113 6.57 -7.61 5.30
C GLN A 113 7.10 -6.75 4.16
N GLY A 114 6.59 -5.54 4.07
CA GLY A 114 6.98 -4.61 3.04
C GLY A 114 6.53 -3.19 3.33
N GLU A 115 6.99 -2.30 2.48
CA GLU A 115 6.62 -0.90 2.49
C GLU A 115 6.33 -0.47 1.07
N LEU A 116 5.14 0.08 0.87
CA LEU A 116 4.66 0.64 -0.39
C LEU A 116 4.40 2.12 -0.21
N ARG A 117 4.49 2.85 -1.32
CA ARG A 117 4.08 4.24 -1.41
C ARG A 117 2.92 4.39 -2.38
N LEU A 118 1.90 5.15 -1.98
CA LEU A 118 0.77 5.54 -2.82
C LEU A 118 1.11 6.82 -3.60
N TRP A 119 1.13 6.70 -4.93
CA TRP A 119 1.36 7.80 -5.85
C TRP A 119 0.08 8.13 -6.60
N ASP A 120 -0.26 9.42 -6.64
CA ASP A 120 -1.40 9.99 -7.38
C ASP A 120 -2.73 9.26 -7.13
N ASN A 121 -2.90 8.66 -5.93
CA ASN A 121 -4.03 7.81 -5.55
C ASN A 121 -4.30 6.63 -6.52
N LYS A 122 -3.28 6.21 -7.27
CA LYS A 122 -3.41 5.22 -8.35
C LYS A 122 -2.34 4.16 -8.36
N ILE A 123 -1.12 4.46 -7.92
CA ILE A 123 -0.02 3.51 -8.00
C ILE A 123 0.47 3.18 -6.60
N LEU A 124 0.49 1.89 -6.28
CA LEU A 124 1.14 1.34 -5.10
C LEU A 124 2.45 0.69 -5.54
N MET A 125 3.57 1.21 -5.05
CA MET A 125 4.86 0.63 -5.38
C MET A 125 5.82 0.64 -4.19
N GLY A 126 6.70 -0.34 -4.12
CA GLY A 126 7.68 -0.43 -3.05
C GLY A 126 8.21 -1.84 -2.92
N TRP A 127 8.68 -2.23 -1.74
CA TRP A 127 9.40 -3.48 -1.54
C TRP A 127 8.66 -4.46 -0.63
N TYR A 128 9.04 -5.73 -0.73
CA TYR A 128 8.67 -6.77 0.23
C TYR A 128 9.90 -7.65 0.54
N ALA A 129 9.92 -8.25 1.73
CA ALA A 129 10.93 -9.21 2.16
C ALA A 129 10.32 -10.22 3.14
N ALA A 130 10.74 -11.48 3.01
CA ALA A 130 10.43 -12.51 3.99
C ALA A 130 10.98 -12.13 5.38
N GLU A 131 10.24 -12.49 6.43
CA GLU A 131 10.67 -12.28 7.82
C GLU A 131 11.65 -13.35 8.29
N ASP A 132 11.58 -14.55 7.70
CA ASP A 132 12.43 -15.68 8.05
C ASP A 132 13.79 -15.56 7.34
N GLY A 133 14.88 -15.47 8.12
CA GLY A 133 16.24 -15.34 7.61
C GLY A 133 16.71 -16.52 6.75
N ALA A 134 16.03 -17.66 6.79
CA ALA A 134 16.29 -18.79 5.89
C ALA A 134 15.66 -18.61 4.49
N VAL A 135 14.70 -17.70 4.32
CA VAL A 135 13.96 -17.47 3.07
C VAL A 135 14.49 -16.21 2.39
N ASN A 136 15.28 -16.37 1.32
CA ASN A 136 15.83 -15.27 0.54
C ASN A 136 14.82 -14.60 -0.42
N SER A 137 13.51 -14.64 -0.10
CA SER A 137 12.47 -14.01 -0.91
C SER A 137 12.35 -12.53 -0.55
N LYS A 138 12.79 -11.67 -1.46
CA LYS A 138 12.61 -10.22 -1.39
C LYS A 138 12.49 -9.65 -2.80
N GLY A 139 11.77 -8.55 -2.92
CA GLY A 139 11.48 -7.99 -4.22
C GLY A 139 10.74 -6.66 -4.15
N THR A 140 10.14 -6.30 -5.27
CA THR A 140 9.34 -5.09 -5.48
C THR A 140 7.94 -5.43 -5.94
N LEU A 141 6.99 -4.58 -5.58
CA LEU A 141 5.61 -4.59 -6.05
C LEU A 141 5.37 -3.31 -6.87
N TYR A 142 4.65 -3.44 -7.98
CA TYR A 142 4.12 -2.32 -8.75
C TYR A 142 2.67 -2.63 -9.12
N PHE A 143 1.73 -2.08 -8.35
CA PHE A 143 0.30 -2.27 -8.52
C PHE A 143 -0.41 -0.97 -8.90
N VAL A 144 -1.39 -1.09 -9.78
CA VAL A 144 -2.34 -0.04 -10.14
C VAL A 144 -3.62 -0.27 -9.34
N LEU A 145 -3.94 0.69 -8.48
CA LEU A 145 -5.16 0.75 -7.69
C LEU A 145 -6.34 1.14 -8.58
N HIS A 146 -7.47 0.44 -8.42
CA HIS A 146 -8.71 0.83 -9.08
C HIS A 146 -9.23 2.17 -8.55
N ASN A 147 -9.96 2.94 -9.38
CA ASN A 147 -10.40 4.30 -9.07
C ASN A 147 -11.20 4.45 -7.76
N HIS A 148 -11.80 3.36 -7.26
CA HIS A 148 -12.56 3.33 -6.01
C HIS A 148 -11.78 2.71 -4.84
N GLY A 149 -10.53 2.32 -5.04
CA GLY A 149 -9.71 1.79 -3.95
C GLY A 149 -10.14 0.42 -3.44
N VAL A 150 -10.81 -0.37 -4.27
CA VAL A 150 -11.40 -1.66 -3.87
C VAL A 150 -10.46 -2.85 -4.14
N ASN A 151 -9.58 -2.71 -5.13
CA ASN A 151 -8.56 -3.67 -5.50
C ASN A 151 -7.37 -2.97 -6.17
N ALA A 152 -6.24 -3.65 -6.24
CA ALA A 152 -5.06 -3.23 -6.99
C ALA A 152 -4.48 -4.41 -7.76
N LEU A 153 -4.05 -4.18 -9.00
CA LEU A 153 -3.53 -5.20 -9.90
C LEU A 153 -2.16 -4.79 -10.43
N GLY A 154 -1.25 -5.74 -10.60
CA GLY A 154 0.00 -5.44 -11.28
C GLY A 154 1.01 -6.56 -11.21
N ILE A 155 2.27 -6.19 -11.06
CA ILE A 155 3.39 -7.12 -11.11
C ILE A 155 4.19 -7.09 -9.82
N TRP A 156 4.75 -8.24 -9.47
CA TRP A 156 5.83 -8.34 -8.52
C TRP A 156 7.09 -8.79 -9.25
N THR A 157 8.26 -8.44 -8.71
CA THR A 157 9.56 -8.96 -9.17
C THR A 157 10.46 -9.18 -7.98
N GLY A 158 11.05 -10.35 -7.87
CA GLY A 158 11.87 -10.71 -6.71
C GLY A 158 12.71 -11.95 -6.95
N LEU A 159 13.48 -12.32 -5.93
CA LEU A 159 14.28 -13.54 -5.95
C LEU A 159 13.43 -14.75 -5.55
N SER A 160 13.54 -15.84 -6.31
CA SER A 160 13.00 -17.14 -5.92
C SER A 160 13.87 -17.78 -4.83
N HIS A 161 13.36 -18.87 -4.23
CA HIS A 161 14.16 -19.70 -3.32
C HIS A 161 15.47 -20.18 -3.98
N ASP A 162 15.44 -20.47 -5.28
CA ASP A 162 16.60 -20.93 -6.07
C ASP A 162 17.53 -19.79 -6.52
N GLY A 163 17.30 -18.55 -6.07
CA GLY A 163 18.14 -17.38 -6.41
C GLY A 163 17.89 -16.79 -7.80
N ASN A 164 16.91 -17.29 -8.54
CA ASN A 164 16.55 -16.73 -9.84
C ASN A 164 15.65 -15.51 -9.66
N ILE A 165 15.88 -14.46 -10.46
CA ILE A 165 14.96 -13.32 -10.53
C ILE A 165 13.71 -13.77 -11.29
N LEU A 166 12.56 -13.70 -10.62
CA LEU A 166 11.25 -14.00 -11.17
C LEU A 166 10.34 -12.78 -11.12
N SER A 167 9.41 -12.74 -12.05
CA SER A 167 8.32 -11.76 -12.09
C SER A 167 7.01 -12.49 -12.30
N GLY A 168 5.94 -11.99 -11.70
CA GLY A 168 4.61 -12.59 -11.80
C GLY A 168 3.50 -11.57 -11.62
N TRP A 169 2.30 -11.94 -12.05
CA TRP A 169 1.11 -11.14 -11.78
C TRP A 169 0.72 -11.21 -10.31
N GLY A 170 0.23 -10.09 -9.78
CA GLY A 170 -0.27 -9.97 -8.43
C GLY A 170 -1.56 -9.15 -8.37
N ALA A 171 -2.37 -9.45 -7.35
CA ALA A 171 -3.60 -8.76 -7.06
C ALA A 171 -3.75 -8.55 -5.55
N LEU A 172 -4.36 -7.43 -5.17
CA LEU A 172 -4.76 -7.09 -3.81
C LEU A 172 -6.26 -6.75 -3.84
N GLY A 173 -7.06 -7.26 -2.92
CA GLY A 173 -8.51 -7.10 -2.92
C GLY A 173 -9.17 -7.50 -1.60
N ARG A 174 -10.50 -7.52 -1.56
CA ARG A 174 -11.27 -7.76 -0.33
C ARG A 174 -11.72 -9.21 -0.14
N GLY A 175 -11.65 -10.05 -1.17
CA GLY A 175 -11.98 -11.47 -1.10
C GLY A 175 -10.92 -12.35 -1.73
N GLU A 176 -10.70 -13.54 -1.14
CA GLU A 176 -9.71 -14.51 -1.62
C GLU A 176 -9.97 -14.96 -3.07
N ASP A 177 -11.20 -15.39 -3.36
CA ASP A 177 -11.58 -15.87 -4.68
C ASP A 177 -11.46 -14.76 -5.73
N GLU A 178 -11.81 -13.53 -5.35
CA GLU A 178 -11.72 -12.36 -6.22
C GLU A 178 -10.29 -12.11 -6.68
N VAL A 179 -9.33 -12.05 -5.76
CA VAL A 179 -7.92 -11.78 -6.09
C VAL A 179 -7.30 -12.94 -6.87
N ARG A 180 -7.70 -14.18 -6.58
CA ARG A 180 -7.25 -15.37 -7.30
C ARG A 180 -7.74 -15.35 -8.76
N GLU A 181 -9.01 -15.03 -8.98
CA GLU A 181 -9.56 -14.89 -10.34
C GLU A 181 -8.95 -13.70 -11.08
N GLN A 182 -8.67 -12.58 -10.41
CA GLN A 182 -7.98 -11.44 -11.02
C GLN A 182 -6.59 -11.81 -11.54
N VAL A 183 -5.79 -12.59 -10.80
CA VAL A 183 -4.49 -13.07 -11.27
C VAL A 183 -4.66 -14.02 -12.47
N LYS A 184 -5.66 -14.90 -12.47
CA LYS A 184 -5.96 -15.77 -13.63
C LYS A 184 -6.33 -14.96 -14.87
N GLU A 185 -7.14 -13.92 -14.71
CA GLU A 185 -7.57 -13.05 -15.81
C GLU A 185 -6.40 -12.22 -16.36
N LEU A 186 -5.53 -11.68 -15.50
CA LEU A 186 -4.29 -11.01 -15.93
C LEU A 186 -3.42 -11.93 -16.79
N LYS A 187 -3.24 -13.18 -16.37
CA LYS A 187 -2.50 -14.18 -17.16
C LYS A 187 -3.14 -14.48 -18.50
N LYS A 188 -4.47 -14.56 -18.55
CA LYS A 188 -5.22 -14.83 -19.78
C LYS A 188 -5.12 -13.67 -20.77
N THR A 189 -5.25 -12.44 -20.28
CA THR A 189 -5.41 -11.24 -21.10
C THR A 189 -4.07 -10.59 -21.47
N LEU A 190 -3.08 -10.62 -20.58
CA LEU A 190 -1.77 -10.00 -20.77
C LEU A 190 -0.63 -11.02 -20.95
N GLY A 191 -0.94 -12.31 -20.90
CA GLY A 191 -0.01 -13.41 -21.08
C GLY A 191 0.48 -14.02 -19.76
N ALA A 192 0.77 -15.32 -19.78
CA ALA A 192 1.22 -16.07 -18.61
C ALA A 192 2.61 -15.65 -18.11
N THR A 193 3.38 -14.91 -18.91
CA THR A 193 4.74 -14.53 -18.59
C THR A 193 4.76 -13.01 -18.41
N ALA A 194 4.61 -12.54 -17.17
CA ALA A 194 4.87 -11.16 -16.78
C ALA A 194 6.38 -10.84 -16.84
N LEU A 195 6.98 -11.04 -18.03
CA LEU A 195 8.35 -10.81 -18.45
C LEU A 195 9.47 -11.64 -17.77
N ARG A 196 10.44 -12.01 -18.59
CA ARG A 196 11.47 -13.05 -18.39
C ARG A 196 12.40 -12.76 -17.21
N THR A 197 12.92 -13.85 -16.63
CA THR A 197 14.16 -13.94 -15.86
C THR A 197 15.21 -12.97 -16.41
N ALA A 198 15.75 -12.11 -15.55
CA ALA A 198 17.01 -11.43 -15.83
C ALA A 198 18.09 -12.47 -16.24
N PRO A 199 19.10 -12.09 -17.05
CA PRO A 199 20.16 -13.01 -17.45
C PRO A 199 20.77 -13.70 -16.23
N GLN A 200 21.14 -14.97 -16.36
CA GLN A 200 21.98 -15.65 -15.37
C GLN A 200 23.18 -14.74 -15.08
N ILE A 201 23.34 -14.32 -13.83
CA ILE A 201 24.59 -13.69 -13.41
C ILE A 201 25.59 -14.85 -13.34
N GLU A 202 26.31 -15.11 -14.43
CA GLU A 202 27.49 -15.96 -14.37
C GLU A 202 28.47 -15.37 -13.35
N GLY A 203 28.74 -16.11 -12.29
CA GLY A 203 29.72 -15.73 -11.27
C GLY A 203 29.25 -15.90 -9.83
N SER A 204 28.94 -17.12 -9.41
CA SER A 204 29.40 -17.56 -8.09
C SER A 204 30.46 -18.62 -8.32
N ALA A 205 31.60 -18.39 -7.71
CA ALA A 205 32.89 -18.98 -8.05
C ALA A 205 32.85 -20.51 -8.03
N ASN A 206 33.58 -21.10 -8.97
CA ASN A 206 34.39 -22.28 -8.66
C ASN A 206 35.22 -21.94 -7.42
N ASP A 207 34.76 -22.37 -6.26
CA ASP A 207 35.60 -22.60 -5.12
C ASP A 207 34.99 -23.76 -4.35
N HIS A 208 35.52 -24.96 -4.59
CA HIS A 208 36.11 -25.80 -3.56
C HIS A 208 36.58 -27.13 -4.16
N SER A 209 37.91 -27.25 -4.20
CA SER A 209 38.76 -28.46 -4.10
C SER A 209 38.80 -29.44 -5.27
#